data_AF-A0A7W1E0M3-F1
#
_entry.id   AF-A0A7W1E0M3-F1
#
_cell.length_a   1.000
_cell.length_b   1.000
_cell.length_c   1.000
_cell.angle_alpha   90.00
_cell.angle_beta   90.00
_cell.angle_gamma   90.00
#
_symmetry.space_group_name_H-M   'P 1'
#
loop_
_entity.id
_entity.type
_entity.pdbx_description
1 polymer ?
#
loop_
_entity_poly.entity_id
_entity_poly.type
_entity_poly.pdbx_seq_one_letter_code
_entity_poly.pdbx_strand_id
1 'polypeptide(L)'
;MAKARRRRPPNRTKRRPSTRDAEPRTVTFGGPTGVAPTRTFVSPSRKARRSAMLRGAVAAGAALGFLVAVFVMVSRGGGDKRTPNLVARPISAKVLSPAVKYRTGAGTDLTDLGTGDKLRENAVIETDETGLGEFHYADGSLMRVGPTSNYTLKKSRTHGNARDIEGKLVSGKTWHRVTPKDADYKVAVTGATGTVVGTSFAVVCPTEFDCVYTVVRGHVRVEAESDQTAELRAGDQVAVKFGRLDPVKHLTDDEIKNDPWIAQNLNLDGENTPPATDETTTTLEGETTTTIEGQTTIPGIGGPRTGTTTRTPTTRGNSGGGTPPPPPPGPG
;
A
#
# COMPACT_ATOMS: atom_id res chain seq x y z
N MET A 1 5.36 56.66 24.51
CA MET A 1 5.11 55.81 25.70
C MET A 1 3.63 55.86 26.05
N ALA A 2 2.87 54.77 25.87
CA ALA A 2 1.55 54.59 26.47
C ALA A 2 1.27 53.08 26.54
N LYS A 3 1.23 52.53 27.76
CA LYS A 3 1.15 51.09 28.04
C LYS A 3 -0.33 50.71 28.20
N ALA A 4 -0.92 50.13 27.16
CA ALA A 4 -2.31 49.68 27.19
C ALA A 4 -2.46 48.41 28.06
N ARG A 5 -3.03 48.56 29.27
CA ARG A 5 -3.43 47.47 30.16
C ARG A 5 -4.67 46.77 29.60
N ARG A 6 -4.52 45.55 29.07
CA ARG A 6 -5.68 44.68 28.74
C ARG A 6 -6.11 43.88 29.97
N ARG A 7 -7.41 43.98 30.26
CA ARG A 7 -8.12 43.41 31.41
C ARG A 7 -8.24 41.89 31.28
N ARG A 8 -8.00 41.16 32.37
CA ARG A 8 -8.28 39.72 32.50
C ARG A 8 -9.79 39.46 32.52
N PRO A 9 -10.31 38.46 31.80
CA PRO A 9 -11.70 38.03 31.93
C PRO A 9 -11.95 37.23 33.22
N PRO A 10 -13.18 37.26 33.76
CA PRO A 10 -13.54 36.60 35.00
C PRO A 10 -13.68 35.07 34.87
N ASN A 11 -13.29 34.42 35.96
CA ASN A 11 -13.24 32.99 36.20
C ASN A 11 -14.64 32.34 36.12
N ARG A 12 -14.88 31.46 35.14
CA ARG A 12 -16.17 30.76 34.96
C ARG A 12 -16.19 29.52 35.86
N THR A 13 -16.99 29.61 36.91
CA THR A 13 -17.29 28.57 37.90
C THR A 13 -17.77 27.26 37.28
N LYS A 14 -17.17 26.15 37.74
CA LYS A 14 -17.59 24.76 37.51
C LYS A 14 -19.02 24.55 38.00
N ARG A 15 -19.95 24.19 37.10
CA ARG A 15 -21.24 23.58 37.45
C ARG A 15 -21.10 22.06 37.36
N ARG A 16 -21.33 21.37 38.49
CA ARG A 16 -21.51 19.91 38.56
C ARG A 16 -22.85 19.53 37.91
N PRO A 17 -22.90 18.46 37.09
CA PRO A 17 -24.16 17.82 36.72
C PRO A 17 -24.74 17.03 37.90
N SER A 18 -26.07 17.11 38.02
CA SER A 18 -26.92 16.40 38.97
C SER A 18 -26.92 14.90 38.68
N THR A 19 -26.60 14.09 39.68
CA THR A 19 -27.05 12.69 39.79
C THR A 19 -28.57 12.72 39.92
N ARG A 20 -29.27 12.11 38.95
CA ARG A 20 -30.71 11.86 39.05
C ARG A 20 -30.92 10.38 38.81
N ASP A 21 -31.49 9.76 39.83
CA ASP A 21 -31.93 8.38 39.89
C ASP A 21 -32.83 8.02 38.71
N ALA A 22 -32.55 6.89 38.07
CA ALA A 22 -33.46 6.24 37.14
C ALA A 22 -33.78 4.86 37.70
N GLU A 23 -35.03 4.69 38.09
CA GLU A 23 -35.63 3.45 38.60
C GLU A 23 -35.56 2.30 37.59
N PRO A 24 -35.44 1.04 38.05
CA PRO A 24 -35.60 -0.12 37.19
C PRO A 24 -37.08 -0.36 36.87
N ARG A 25 -37.48 -0.16 35.61
CA ARG A 25 -38.77 -0.63 35.11
C ARG A 25 -38.75 -2.16 34.94
N THR A 26 -39.46 -2.84 35.82
CA THR A 26 -39.82 -4.25 35.68
C THR A 26 -40.86 -4.37 34.56
N VAL A 27 -40.50 -5.02 33.45
CA VAL A 27 -41.45 -5.38 32.39
C VAL A 27 -41.84 -6.84 32.59
N THR A 28 -43.07 -7.05 33.05
CA THR A 28 -43.71 -8.37 33.17
C THR A 28 -44.30 -8.76 31.81
N PHE A 29 -43.69 -9.74 31.13
CA PHE A 29 -44.30 -10.42 30.00
C PHE A 29 -44.91 -11.75 30.47
N GLY A 30 -46.24 -11.81 30.46
CA GLY A 30 -46.99 -13.06 30.57
C GLY A 30 -47.38 -13.56 29.17
N GLY A 31 -47.10 -14.83 28.88
CA GLY A 31 -47.55 -15.50 27.65
C GLY A 31 -46.91 -16.87 27.44
N PRO A 32 -47.61 -17.81 26.79
CA PRO A 32 -47.80 -19.17 27.31
C PRO A 32 -46.72 -20.19 26.95
N THR A 33 -46.69 -21.22 27.79
CA THR A 33 -45.96 -22.48 27.72
C THR A 33 -45.90 -23.09 26.32
N GLY A 34 -44.72 -23.03 25.71
CA GLY A 34 -44.32 -23.80 24.54
C GLY A 34 -43.14 -24.71 24.89
N VAL A 35 -43.29 -25.99 24.57
CA VAL A 35 -42.41 -27.13 24.90
C VAL A 35 -40.94 -26.86 24.53
N ALA A 36 -40.04 -27.09 25.49
CA ALA A 36 -38.60 -26.92 25.33
C ALA A 36 -37.97 -28.09 24.54
N PRO A 37 -37.10 -27.83 23.54
CA PRO A 37 -36.18 -28.84 23.04
C PRO A 37 -34.98 -28.99 23.99
N THR A 38 -34.76 -30.22 24.44
CA THR A 38 -33.61 -30.66 25.25
C THR A 38 -32.30 -30.31 24.53
N ARG A 39 -31.61 -29.26 24.98
CA ARG A 39 -30.22 -28.99 24.61
C ARG A 39 -29.30 -29.58 25.67
N THR A 40 -28.61 -30.64 25.30
CA THR A 40 -27.55 -31.29 26.07
C THR A 40 -26.37 -30.33 26.21
N PHE A 41 -26.24 -29.71 27.38
CA PHE A 41 -25.07 -28.91 27.75
C PHE A 41 -23.94 -29.86 28.17
N VAL A 42 -22.97 -30.08 27.27
CA VAL A 42 -21.69 -30.71 27.62
C VAL A 42 -20.85 -29.66 28.36
N SER A 43 -20.74 -29.82 29.67
CA SER A 43 -19.82 -29.02 30.50
C SER A 43 -18.37 -29.41 30.19
N PRO A 44 -17.49 -28.49 29.75
CA PRO A 44 -16.07 -28.79 29.69
C PRO A 44 -15.52 -28.92 31.12
N SER A 45 -14.95 -30.10 31.40
CA SER A 45 -14.46 -30.50 32.71
C SER A 45 -13.29 -29.62 33.17
N ARG A 46 -13.37 -29.15 34.41
CA ARG A 46 -12.27 -28.48 35.13
C ARG A 46 -11.26 -29.53 35.63
N LYS A 47 -10.50 -30.17 34.74
CA LYS A 47 -9.33 -30.99 35.14
C LYS A 47 -8.25 -30.96 34.06
N ALA A 48 -7.45 -29.89 34.07
CA ALA A 48 -6.07 -29.88 33.58
C ALA A 48 -5.35 -28.64 34.13
N ARG A 49 -5.22 -28.56 35.45
CA ARG A 49 -4.20 -27.72 36.09
C ARG A 49 -3.03 -28.62 36.44
N ARG A 50 -1.83 -28.13 36.12
CA ARG A 50 -0.48 -28.65 36.41
C ARG A 50 0.16 -29.41 35.25
N SER A 51 1.03 -28.72 34.52
CA SER A 51 2.40 -29.18 34.24
C SER A 51 3.29 -28.01 33.80
N ALA A 52 4.42 -27.87 34.50
CA ALA A 52 5.70 -27.23 34.13
C ALA A 52 5.66 -25.83 33.47
N MET A 53 5.90 -24.74 34.19
CA MET A 53 7.24 -24.18 34.48
C MET A 53 8.45 -24.94 33.89
N LEU A 54 8.91 -24.51 32.71
CA LEU A 54 10.32 -24.38 32.32
C LEU A 54 10.40 -23.00 31.62
N ARG A 55 10.97 -21.95 32.21
CA ARG A 55 12.41 -21.61 32.17
C ARG A 55 13.10 -22.10 30.89
N GLY A 56 12.95 -21.31 29.83
CA GLY A 56 13.80 -21.33 28.64
C GLY A 56 14.08 -19.89 28.23
N ALA A 57 15.06 -19.27 28.90
CA ALA A 57 15.64 -18.02 28.43
C ALA A 57 16.51 -18.36 27.21
N VAL A 58 16.00 -18.05 26.02
CA VAL A 58 16.83 -17.95 24.82
C VAL A 58 16.81 -16.48 24.41
N ALA A 59 17.83 -15.77 24.88
CA ALA A 59 18.23 -14.49 24.32
C ALA A 59 18.79 -14.76 22.92
N ALA A 60 17.91 -14.89 21.93
CA ALA A 60 18.28 -14.85 20.53
C ALA A 60 18.41 -13.38 20.16
N GLY A 61 19.63 -12.85 20.31
CA GLY A 61 20.02 -11.57 19.73
C GLY A 61 19.93 -11.66 18.21
N ALA A 62 18.77 -11.30 17.65
CA ALA A 62 18.63 -11.03 16.24
C ALA A 62 19.24 -9.66 15.98
N ALA A 63 20.55 -9.63 15.71
CA ALA A 63 21.16 -8.52 15.01
C ALA A 63 20.53 -8.47 13.60
N LEU A 64 19.45 -7.69 13.47
CA LEU A 64 18.85 -7.30 12.21
C LEU A 64 19.88 -6.47 11.45
N GLY A 65 20.74 -7.16 10.71
CA GLY A 65 21.62 -6.58 9.73
C GLY A 65 20.77 -5.89 8.67
N PHE A 66 20.75 -4.56 8.71
CA PHE A 66 20.22 -3.72 7.64
C PHE A 66 21.04 -4.01 6.38
N LEU A 67 20.52 -4.87 5.51
CA LEU A 67 21.05 -5.04 4.16
C LEU A 67 20.68 -3.79 3.37
N VAL A 68 21.60 -2.84 3.32
CA VAL A 68 21.49 -1.65 2.48
C VAL A 68 21.74 -2.10 1.04
N ALA A 69 20.67 -2.46 0.33
CA ALA A 69 20.72 -2.66 -1.11
C ALA A 69 20.99 -1.30 -1.78
N VAL A 70 22.22 -1.10 -2.24
CA VAL A 70 22.62 0.07 -3.03
C VAL A 70 22.11 -0.14 -4.45
N PHE A 71 20.89 0.33 -4.73
CA PHE A 71 20.36 0.41 -6.09
C PHE A 71 21.08 1.54 -6.84
N VAL A 72 21.99 1.16 -7.75
CA VAL A 72 22.59 2.08 -8.71
C VAL A 72 21.58 2.27 -9.84
N MET A 73 20.70 3.27 -9.72
CA MET A 73 19.87 3.72 -10.83
C MET A 73 20.78 4.30 -11.93
N VAL A 74 20.89 3.58 -13.05
CA VAL A 74 21.51 4.08 -14.27
C VAL A 74 20.54 5.07 -14.91
N SER A 75 20.59 6.33 -14.47
CA SER A 75 19.87 7.44 -15.10
C SER A 75 20.53 7.76 -16.45
N ARG A 76 19.88 7.34 -17.54
CA ARG A 76 20.31 7.62 -18.92
C ARG A 76 20.20 9.13 -19.17
N GLY A 77 21.36 9.80 -19.24
CA GLY A 77 21.47 11.25 -19.43
C GLY A 77 21.09 11.70 -20.84
N GLY A 78 20.49 12.89 -20.95
CA GLY A 78 20.24 13.55 -22.22
C GLY A 78 19.31 14.77 -22.11
N GLY A 79 19.87 15.92 -21.71
CA GLY A 79 19.23 17.24 -21.78
C GLY A 79 19.14 17.93 -20.41
N ASP A 80 19.66 19.17 -20.32
CA ASP A 80 19.62 20.07 -19.14
C ASP A 80 18.17 20.41 -18.72
N LYS A 81 17.42 19.42 -18.25
CA LYS A 81 16.19 19.66 -17.50
C LYS A 81 16.65 20.07 -16.10
N ARG A 82 16.69 21.39 -15.85
CA ARG A 82 16.89 21.94 -14.50
C ARG A 82 15.99 21.16 -13.54
N THR A 83 16.58 20.29 -12.74
CA THR A 83 15.82 19.52 -11.76
C THR A 83 15.17 20.56 -10.85
N PRO A 84 13.83 20.60 -10.76
CA PRO A 84 13.17 21.57 -9.91
C PRO A 84 13.73 21.43 -8.50
N ASN A 85 13.97 22.55 -7.82
CA ASN A 85 14.52 22.54 -6.46
C ASN A 85 13.45 22.01 -5.49
N LEU A 86 13.37 20.68 -5.39
CA LEU A 86 12.39 19.98 -4.57
C LEU A 86 12.68 20.21 -3.09
N VAL A 87 11.71 20.74 -2.37
CA VAL A 87 11.82 21.04 -0.93
C VAL A 87 11.09 19.99 -0.13
N ALA A 88 11.76 19.39 0.87
CA ALA A 88 11.12 18.49 1.81
C ALA A 88 9.99 19.21 2.57
N ARG A 89 8.77 18.68 2.48
CA ARG A 89 7.59 19.18 3.19
C ARG A 89 7.13 18.15 4.21
N PRO A 90 6.84 18.56 5.46
CA PRO A 90 6.25 17.64 6.41
C PRO A 90 4.83 17.24 5.98
N ILE A 91 4.44 16.01 6.29
CA ILE A 91 3.05 15.54 6.15
C ILE A 91 2.30 15.73 7.47
N SER A 92 0.99 15.94 7.39
CA SER A 92 0.15 16.20 8.57
C SER A 92 -0.65 14.96 8.95
N ALA A 93 -0.59 14.55 10.21
CA ALA A 93 -1.35 13.41 10.71
C ALA A 93 -2.76 13.82 11.17
N LYS A 94 -3.70 12.90 10.97
CA LYS A 94 -5.04 12.87 11.56
C LYS A 94 -5.30 11.45 12.01
N VAL A 95 -5.34 11.25 13.32
CA VAL A 95 -5.51 9.93 13.93
C VAL A 95 -7.01 9.64 13.95
N LEU A 96 -7.42 8.61 13.20
CA LEU A 96 -8.82 8.22 13.05
C LEU A 96 -9.22 7.18 14.11
N SER A 97 -8.28 6.30 14.48
CA SER A 97 -8.40 5.37 15.60
C SER A 97 -7.16 5.44 16.49
N PRO A 98 -7.27 5.18 17.80
CA PRO A 98 -6.13 5.09 18.70
C PRO A 98 -5.06 4.09 18.22
N ALA A 99 -3.89 4.09 18.88
CA ALA A 99 -2.79 3.16 18.61
C ALA A 99 -2.09 3.32 17.24
N VAL A 100 -1.92 4.58 16.83
CA VAL A 100 -0.95 4.95 15.80
C VAL A 100 0.29 5.47 16.51
N LYS A 101 1.44 4.85 16.25
CA LYS A 101 2.74 5.28 16.76
C LYS A 101 3.65 5.68 15.62
N TYR A 102 4.66 6.47 15.94
CA TYR A 102 5.69 6.83 14.99
C TYR A 102 7.05 6.97 15.65
N ARG A 103 8.10 6.88 14.84
CA ARG A 103 9.47 7.24 15.20
C ARG A 103 10.07 8.08 14.09
N THR A 104 10.93 9.03 14.45
CA THR A 104 11.63 9.89 13.51
C THR A 104 13.12 9.53 13.47
N GLY A 105 13.65 9.32 12.26
CA GLY A 105 15.08 9.05 12.08
C GLY A 105 15.49 7.63 12.48
N ALA A 106 16.74 7.47 12.92
CA ALA A 106 17.33 6.16 13.20
C ALA A 106 17.00 5.59 14.60
N GLY A 107 16.27 6.34 15.43
CA GLY A 107 15.88 5.87 16.77
C GLY A 107 14.95 4.66 16.72
N THR A 108 14.94 3.85 17.77
CA THR A 108 14.06 2.68 17.94
C THR A 108 12.76 3.01 18.67
N ASP A 109 12.74 4.12 19.40
CA ASP A 109 11.62 4.44 20.29
C ASP A 109 10.42 4.95 19.51
N LEU A 110 9.30 4.25 19.67
CA LEU A 110 8.01 4.64 19.13
C LEU A 110 7.31 5.58 20.10
N THR A 111 6.84 6.70 19.58
CA THR A 111 6.01 7.68 20.30
C THR A 111 4.58 7.61 19.78
N ASP A 112 3.59 7.81 20.65
CA ASP A 112 2.20 7.92 20.21
C ASP A 112 2.04 9.12 19.28
N LEU A 113 1.36 8.91 18.16
CA LEU A 113 1.07 9.95 17.18
C LEU A 113 -0.26 10.62 17.54
N GLY A 114 -0.31 11.95 17.48
CA GLY A 114 -1.50 12.76 17.66
C GLY A 114 -2.00 13.41 16.37
N THR A 115 -3.29 13.78 16.36
CA THR A 115 -3.84 14.60 15.27
C THR A 115 -3.20 15.98 15.27
N GLY A 116 -2.75 16.43 14.09
CA GLY A 116 -2.03 17.68 13.89
C GLY A 116 -0.51 17.54 13.87
N ASP A 117 0.02 16.40 14.34
CA ASP A 117 1.45 16.13 14.32
C ASP A 117 2.01 16.15 12.89
N LYS A 118 3.28 16.53 12.80
CA LYS A 118 3.98 16.71 11.53
C LYS A 118 5.08 15.68 11.41
N LEU A 119 4.99 14.81 10.40
CA LEU A 119 6.00 13.81 10.13
C LEU A 119 6.93 14.29 9.02
N ARG A 120 8.20 13.95 9.13
CA ARG A 120 9.26 14.28 8.16
C ARG A 120 9.73 13.00 7.46
N GLU A 121 10.51 13.17 6.39
CA GLU A 121 11.20 12.07 5.71
C GLU A 121 11.93 11.16 6.71
N ASN A 122 11.93 9.87 6.41
CA ASN A 122 12.41 8.76 7.23
C ASN A 122 11.62 8.52 8.52
N ALA A 123 10.42 9.09 8.66
CA ALA A 123 9.51 8.67 9.72
C ALA A 123 9.00 7.25 9.45
N VAL A 124 8.94 6.44 10.50
CA VAL A 124 8.29 5.12 10.47
C VAL A 124 7.01 5.21 11.29
N ILE A 125 5.92 4.75 10.71
CA ILE A 125 4.58 4.72 11.26
C ILE A 125 4.25 3.25 11.54
N GLU A 126 3.79 2.99 12.76
CA GLU A 126 3.37 1.65 13.19
C GLU A 126 1.96 1.71 13.78
N THR A 127 1.14 0.74 13.40
CA THR A 127 -0.23 0.58 13.90
C THR A 127 -0.43 -0.82 14.46
N ASP A 128 -1.24 -0.95 15.50
CA ASP A 128 -1.72 -2.24 15.98
C ASP A 128 -2.99 -2.68 15.25
N GLU A 129 -3.66 -3.72 15.75
CA GLU A 129 -4.89 -4.28 15.17
C GLU A 129 -6.07 -3.29 15.09
N THR A 130 -6.03 -2.19 15.83
CA THR A 130 -7.07 -1.16 15.89
C THR A 130 -6.63 0.17 15.29
N GLY A 131 -5.34 0.33 15.02
CA GLY A 131 -4.74 1.58 14.54
C GLY A 131 -5.22 1.99 13.15
N LEU A 132 -5.56 3.27 13.01
CA LEU A 132 -5.90 3.89 11.74
C LEU A 132 -5.46 5.36 11.73
N GLY A 133 -4.51 5.70 10.85
CA GLY A 133 -4.01 7.05 10.66
C GLY A 133 -4.24 7.56 9.24
N GLU A 134 -4.63 8.82 9.10
CA GLU A 134 -4.74 9.57 7.85
C GLU A 134 -3.64 10.63 7.78
N PHE A 135 -3.00 10.74 6.62
CA PHE A 135 -1.82 11.57 6.42
C PHE A 135 -1.99 12.42 5.17
N HIS A 136 -1.91 13.73 5.34
CA HIS A 136 -2.07 14.70 4.25
C HIS A 136 -0.72 15.23 3.80
N TYR A 137 -0.46 15.11 2.50
CA TYR A 137 0.70 15.66 1.83
C TYR A 137 0.45 17.11 1.42
N ALA A 138 1.53 17.87 1.21
CA ALA A 138 1.46 19.26 0.78
C ALA A 138 0.94 19.44 -0.66
N ASP A 139 0.94 18.38 -1.47
CA ASP A 139 0.44 18.39 -2.85
C ASP A 139 -1.07 18.11 -2.97
N GLY A 140 -1.76 17.88 -1.84
CA GLY A 140 -3.18 17.50 -1.80
C GLY A 140 -3.41 16.00 -1.75
N SER A 141 -2.37 15.18 -1.98
CA SER A 141 -2.48 13.73 -1.87
C SER A 141 -2.71 13.31 -0.42
N LEU A 142 -3.32 12.14 -0.25
CA LEU A 142 -3.63 11.55 1.04
C LEU A 142 -3.18 10.09 1.07
N MET A 143 -2.69 9.67 2.24
CA MET A 143 -2.45 8.27 2.57
C MET A 143 -3.20 7.92 3.85
N ARG A 144 -3.76 6.72 3.93
CA ARG A 144 -4.15 6.12 5.21
C ARG A 144 -3.34 4.86 5.47
N VAL A 145 -2.94 4.68 6.71
CA VAL A 145 -2.25 3.49 7.22
C VAL A 145 -3.23 2.77 8.15
N GLY A 146 -3.62 1.56 7.76
CA GLY A 146 -4.61 0.75 8.45
C GLY A 146 -4.02 -0.11 9.57
N PRO A 147 -4.77 -1.10 10.07
CA PRO A 147 -4.32 -1.98 11.14
C PRO A 147 -3.05 -2.77 10.82
N THR A 148 -2.33 -3.13 11.87
CA THR A 148 -1.19 -4.06 11.87
C THR A 148 -0.14 -3.69 10.81
N SER A 149 0.15 -2.39 10.68
CA SER A 149 0.96 -1.87 9.58
C SER A 149 2.30 -1.36 10.05
N ASN A 150 3.32 -1.55 9.21
CA ASN A 150 4.62 -0.91 9.33
C ASN A 150 4.94 -0.18 8.03
N TYR A 151 4.89 1.15 8.08
CA TYR A 151 5.06 2.02 6.92
C TYR A 151 6.19 3.03 7.15
N THR A 152 7.09 3.18 6.19
CA THR A 152 8.15 4.19 6.21
C THR A 152 7.89 5.28 5.18
N LEU A 153 7.81 6.54 5.61
CA LEU A 153 7.83 7.68 4.72
C LEU A 153 9.27 7.93 4.26
N LYS A 154 9.63 7.54 3.04
CA LYS A 154 10.99 7.72 2.52
C LYS A 154 11.24 9.16 2.06
N LYS A 155 10.32 9.72 1.27
CA LYS A 155 10.44 11.06 0.72
C LYS A 155 9.10 11.78 0.71
N SER A 156 9.15 13.10 0.89
CA SER A 156 7.96 13.96 0.86
C SER A 156 8.30 15.35 0.32
N ARG A 157 8.93 15.40 -0.86
CA ARG A 157 9.42 16.64 -1.47
C ARG A 157 8.48 17.16 -2.52
N THR A 158 8.26 18.47 -2.53
CA THR A 158 7.40 19.14 -3.52
C THR A 158 7.93 20.52 -3.86
N HIS A 159 7.73 20.95 -5.11
CA HIS A 159 7.98 22.32 -5.57
C HIS A 159 7.11 22.64 -6.80
N GLY A 160 6.09 23.49 -6.63
CA GLY A 160 5.12 23.77 -7.71
C GLY A 160 4.39 22.50 -8.15
N ASN A 161 4.51 22.16 -9.44
CA ASN A 161 3.94 20.96 -10.04
C ASN A 161 4.83 19.72 -9.88
N ALA A 162 6.11 19.90 -9.52
CA ALA A 162 7.02 18.79 -9.30
C ALA A 162 6.87 18.21 -7.89
N ARG A 163 7.05 16.89 -7.78
CA ARG A 163 7.10 16.15 -6.53
C ARG A 163 8.07 14.97 -6.60
N ASP A 164 8.54 14.54 -5.45
CA ASP A 164 9.22 13.26 -5.23
C ASP A 164 8.70 12.73 -3.89
N ILE A 165 7.63 11.94 -3.97
CA ILE A 165 6.96 11.33 -2.82
C ILE A 165 7.18 9.84 -2.91
N GLU A 166 7.72 9.26 -1.85
CA GLU A 166 8.04 7.84 -1.78
C GLU A 166 7.70 7.30 -0.39
N GLY A 167 6.96 6.20 -0.39
CA GLY A 167 6.62 5.41 0.78
C GLY A 167 7.09 3.99 0.66
N LYS A 168 7.34 3.30 1.79
CA LYS A 168 7.55 1.85 1.82
C LYS A 168 6.60 1.20 2.80
N LEU A 169 5.76 0.29 2.33
CA LEU A 169 4.97 -0.60 3.17
C LEU A 169 5.74 -1.91 3.39
N VAL A 170 5.98 -2.27 4.65
CA VAL A 170 6.61 -3.54 5.03
C VAL A 170 5.56 -4.58 5.36
N SER A 171 4.50 -4.22 6.07
CA SER A 171 3.38 -5.12 6.39
C SER A 171 2.11 -4.31 6.68
N GLY A 172 0.96 -4.96 6.65
CA GLY A 172 -0.34 -4.36 6.95
C GLY A 172 -1.05 -3.83 5.71
N LYS A 173 -1.65 -2.64 5.80
CA LYS A 173 -2.53 -2.09 4.76
C LYS A 173 -2.36 -0.59 4.62
N THR A 174 -2.27 -0.12 3.39
CA THR A 174 -2.35 1.31 3.07
C THR A 174 -3.40 1.59 2.02
N TRP A 175 -3.93 2.80 2.08
CA TRP A 175 -4.80 3.39 1.07
C TRP A 175 -4.18 4.70 0.61
N HIS A 176 -4.23 4.96 -0.68
CA HIS A 176 -3.64 6.15 -1.28
C HIS A 176 -4.67 6.81 -2.19
N ARG A 177 -4.84 8.12 -2.04
CA ARG A 177 -5.57 8.98 -2.98
C ARG A 177 -4.62 10.08 -3.43
N VAL A 178 -4.10 9.93 -4.64
CA VAL A 178 -3.02 10.74 -5.16
C VAL A 178 -3.58 11.83 -6.07
N THR A 179 -3.24 13.09 -5.79
CA THR A 179 -3.60 14.21 -6.67
C THR A 179 -2.84 14.09 -8.00
N PRO A 180 -3.51 14.27 -9.16
CA PRO A 180 -2.82 14.26 -10.46
C PRO A 180 -1.78 15.38 -10.55
N LYS A 181 -0.54 15.02 -10.88
CA LYS A 181 0.59 15.93 -11.12
C LYS A 181 1.59 15.25 -12.07
N ASP A 182 2.35 16.04 -12.81
CA ASP A 182 3.38 15.59 -13.78
C ASP A 182 4.66 15.08 -13.10
N ALA A 183 4.52 14.35 -12.01
CA ALA A 183 5.63 13.84 -11.22
C ALA A 183 5.23 12.61 -10.41
N ASP A 184 6.22 11.75 -10.19
CA ASP A 184 6.02 10.44 -9.60
C ASP A 184 5.54 10.51 -8.15
N TYR A 185 4.57 9.65 -7.84
CA TYR A 185 4.26 9.22 -6.48
C TYR A 185 4.55 7.73 -6.41
N LYS A 186 5.42 7.32 -5.49
CA LYS A 186 5.92 5.93 -5.39
C LYS A 186 5.52 5.29 -4.08
N VAL A 187 5.04 4.05 -4.17
CA VAL A 187 4.82 3.17 -3.01
C VAL A 187 5.59 1.89 -3.26
N ALA A 188 6.59 1.65 -2.44
CA ALA A 188 7.38 0.44 -2.45
C ALA A 188 6.81 -0.60 -1.48
N VAL A 189 6.95 -1.86 -1.87
CA VAL A 189 6.86 -3.03 -1.00
C VAL A 189 8.18 -3.80 -1.12
N THR A 190 8.35 -4.90 -0.40
CA THR A 190 9.55 -5.71 -0.57
C THR A 190 9.56 -6.37 -1.95
N GLY A 191 10.54 -6.01 -2.77
CA GLY A 191 10.74 -6.58 -4.10
C GLY A 191 9.94 -5.93 -5.23
N ALA A 192 9.17 -4.85 -4.98
CA ALA A 192 8.48 -4.11 -6.04
C ALA A 192 8.16 -2.66 -5.66
N THR A 193 8.01 -1.80 -6.67
CA THR A 193 7.60 -0.40 -6.53
C THR A 193 6.45 -0.08 -7.47
N GLY A 194 5.35 0.42 -6.92
CA GLY A 194 4.25 1.03 -7.67
C GLY A 194 4.50 2.53 -7.88
N THR A 195 4.47 2.98 -9.14
CA THR A 195 4.53 4.40 -9.53
C THR A 195 3.18 4.83 -10.09
N VAL A 196 2.67 5.97 -9.64
CA VAL A 196 1.31 6.41 -9.96
C VAL A 196 1.24 7.90 -10.33
N VAL A 197 0.21 8.22 -11.12
CA VAL A 197 -0.20 9.59 -11.44
C VAL A 197 -1.71 9.67 -11.24
N GLY A 198 -2.19 10.50 -10.30
CA GLY A 198 -3.62 10.79 -10.17
C GLY A 198 -4.52 9.58 -9.88
N THR A 199 -4.15 8.75 -8.90
CA THR A 199 -4.73 7.40 -8.72
C THR A 199 -5.25 7.19 -7.30
N SER A 200 -6.32 6.41 -7.17
CA SER A 200 -6.78 5.86 -5.88
C SER A 200 -6.55 4.35 -5.86
N PHE A 201 -5.76 3.85 -4.90
CA PHE A 201 -5.37 2.45 -4.84
C PHE A 201 -5.08 2.00 -3.41
N ALA A 202 -5.19 0.69 -3.17
CA ALA A 202 -4.84 0.02 -1.94
C ALA A 202 -3.58 -0.83 -2.12
N VAL A 203 -2.78 -0.94 -1.06
CA VAL A 203 -1.71 -1.93 -0.95
C VAL A 203 -1.92 -2.70 0.33
N VAL A 204 -2.00 -4.03 0.23
CA VAL A 204 -2.21 -4.92 1.38
C VAL A 204 -1.09 -5.95 1.41
N CYS A 205 -0.31 -5.96 2.48
CA CYS A 205 0.80 -6.88 2.71
C CYS A 205 0.51 -7.73 3.95
N PRO A 206 -0.14 -8.90 3.83
CA PRO A 206 -0.33 -9.81 4.97
C PRO A 206 0.99 -10.22 5.62
N THR A 207 2.05 -10.32 4.82
CA THR A 207 3.43 -10.51 5.27
C THR A 207 4.37 -9.60 4.49
N GLU A 208 5.64 -9.50 4.90
CA GLU A 208 6.62 -8.66 4.19
C GLU A 208 6.86 -9.06 2.74
N PHE A 209 6.72 -10.34 2.41
CA PHE A 209 7.05 -10.86 1.08
C PHE A 209 5.82 -11.24 0.25
N ASP A 210 4.62 -10.91 0.73
CA ASP A 210 3.35 -11.17 0.04
C ASP A 210 2.51 -9.90 0.14
N CYS A 211 2.41 -9.18 -0.97
CA CYS A 211 1.73 -7.90 -1.06
C CYS A 211 0.81 -7.88 -2.27
N VAL A 212 -0.30 -7.16 -2.17
CA VAL A 212 -1.28 -7.03 -3.24
C VAL A 212 -1.54 -5.56 -3.50
N TYR A 213 -1.33 -5.12 -4.74
CA TYR A 213 -1.77 -3.82 -5.23
C TYR A 213 -3.17 -3.98 -5.82
N THR A 214 -4.10 -3.09 -5.47
CA THR A 214 -5.45 -3.05 -6.05
C THR A 214 -5.79 -1.63 -6.45
N VAL A 215 -6.07 -1.40 -7.73
CA VAL A 215 -6.33 -0.07 -8.28
C VAL A 215 -7.83 0.16 -8.35
N VAL A 216 -8.29 1.21 -7.66
CA VAL A 216 -9.71 1.57 -7.63
C VAL A 216 -10.02 2.64 -8.67
N ARG A 217 -9.14 3.63 -8.84
CA ARG A 217 -9.24 4.67 -9.87
C ARG A 217 -7.86 5.00 -10.42
N GLY A 218 -7.76 5.28 -11.72
CA GLY A 218 -6.52 5.75 -12.34
C GLY A 218 -5.63 4.59 -12.81
N HIS A 219 -4.32 4.77 -12.66
CA HIS A 219 -3.33 3.87 -13.25
C HIS A 219 -2.09 3.71 -12.35
N VAL A 220 -1.64 2.46 -12.18
CA VAL A 220 -0.45 2.11 -11.41
C VAL A 220 0.49 1.29 -12.28
N ARG A 221 1.73 1.76 -12.43
CA ARG A 221 2.82 0.96 -12.98
C ARG A 221 3.54 0.27 -11.84
N VAL A 222 3.52 -1.05 -11.79
CA VAL A 222 4.26 -1.84 -10.80
C VAL A 222 5.51 -2.43 -11.45
N GLU A 223 6.67 -2.12 -10.89
CA GLU A 223 7.96 -2.67 -11.32
C GLU A 223 8.52 -3.55 -10.20
N ALA A 224 8.79 -4.81 -10.50
CA ALA A 224 9.43 -5.74 -9.58
C ALA A 224 10.95 -5.75 -9.76
N GLU A 225 11.68 -6.17 -8.73
CA GLU A 225 13.14 -6.34 -8.78
C GLU A 225 13.59 -7.41 -9.79
N SER A 226 12.67 -8.28 -10.23
CA SER A 226 12.87 -9.26 -11.31
C SER A 226 12.82 -8.65 -12.71
N ASP A 227 12.82 -7.33 -12.84
CA ASP A 227 12.58 -6.56 -14.07
C ASP A 227 11.20 -6.82 -14.71
N GLN A 228 10.28 -7.49 -14.01
CA GLN A 228 8.90 -7.63 -14.43
C GLN A 228 8.15 -6.31 -14.21
N THR A 229 7.34 -5.93 -15.19
CA THR A 229 6.46 -4.77 -15.09
C THR A 229 5.01 -5.19 -15.30
N ALA A 230 4.10 -4.53 -14.60
CA ALA A 230 2.66 -4.65 -14.80
C ALA A 230 2.03 -3.25 -14.81
N GLU A 231 1.21 -2.98 -15.81
CA GLU A 231 0.42 -1.76 -15.92
C GLU A 231 -1.00 -2.08 -15.45
N LEU A 232 -1.42 -1.48 -14.35
CA LEU A 232 -2.71 -1.73 -13.70
C LEU A 232 -3.65 -0.55 -13.93
N ARG A 233 -4.88 -0.85 -14.34
CA ARG A 233 -5.98 0.12 -14.50
C ARG A 233 -6.99 -0.03 -13.38
N ALA A 234 -7.98 0.85 -13.33
CA ALA A 234 -9.11 0.70 -12.43
C ALA A 234 -9.74 -0.70 -12.57
N GLY A 235 -9.95 -1.39 -11.45
CA GLY A 235 -10.40 -2.79 -11.44
C GLY A 235 -9.27 -3.80 -11.38
N ASP A 236 -8.02 -3.44 -11.70
CA ASP A 236 -6.93 -4.41 -11.73
C ASP A 236 -6.29 -4.62 -10.35
N GLN A 237 -5.84 -5.84 -10.15
CA GLN A 237 -5.11 -6.30 -8.98
C GLN A 237 -3.89 -7.12 -9.41
N VAL A 238 -2.77 -6.94 -8.72
CA VAL A 238 -1.59 -7.80 -8.89
C VAL A 238 -0.99 -8.13 -7.54
N ALA A 239 -0.62 -9.40 -7.36
CA ALA A 239 0.13 -9.85 -6.19
C ALA A 239 1.63 -9.80 -6.49
N VAL A 240 2.40 -9.42 -5.47
CA VAL A 240 3.86 -9.41 -5.44
C VAL A 240 4.29 -10.43 -4.40
N LYS A 241 4.93 -11.51 -4.85
CA LYS A 241 5.41 -12.60 -3.99
C LYS A 241 6.90 -12.77 -4.15
N PHE A 242 7.65 -12.54 -3.07
CA PHE A 242 9.12 -12.62 -3.06
C PHE A 242 9.75 -11.81 -4.22
N GLY A 243 9.23 -10.60 -4.47
CA GLY A 243 9.70 -9.71 -5.53
C GLY A 243 9.38 -10.18 -6.96
N ARG A 244 8.37 -11.04 -7.13
CA ARG A 244 7.84 -11.44 -8.45
C ARG A 244 6.38 -11.04 -8.58
N LEU A 245 5.97 -10.66 -9.78
CA LEU A 245 4.59 -10.33 -10.08
C LEU A 245 3.82 -11.59 -10.49
N ASP A 246 2.70 -11.84 -9.82
CA ASP A 246 1.68 -12.78 -10.31
C ASP A 246 0.97 -12.18 -11.55
N PRO A 247 0.21 -12.98 -12.32
CA PRO A 247 -0.63 -12.44 -13.38
C PRO A 247 -1.63 -11.40 -12.85
N VAL A 248 -1.87 -10.35 -13.65
CA VAL A 248 -2.88 -9.33 -13.33
C VAL A 248 -4.28 -9.96 -13.31
N LYS A 249 -4.99 -9.77 -12.20
CA LYS A 249 -6.38 -10.16 -12.02
C LYS A 249 -7.27 -8.94 -12.21
N HIS A 250 -8.28 -9.03 -13.07
CA HIS A 250 -9.32 -8.01 -13.17
C HIS A 250 -10.44 -8.33 -12.17
N LEU A 251 -10.77 -7.36 -11.32
CA LEU A 251 -11.83 -7.45 -10.32
C LEU A 251 -13.10 -6.79 -10.84
N THR A 252 -14.24 -7.39 -10.50
CA THR A 252 -15.54 -6.76 -10.68
C THR A 252 -15.77 -5.63 -9.67
N ASP A 253 -16.66 -4.69 -9.99
CA ASP A 253 -17.07 -3.64 -9.06
C ASP A 253 -17.57 -4.19 -7.72
N ASP A 254 -18.26 -5.34 -7.75
CA ASP A 254 -18.76 -6.00 -6.54
C ASP A 254 -17.62 -6.60 -5.72
N GLU A 255 -16.59 -7.17 -6.34
CA GLU A 255 -15.39 -7.62 -5.61
C GLU A 255 -14.68 -6.43 -4.93
N ILE A 256 -14.57 -5.28 -5.60
CA ILE A 256 -13.94 -4.08 -5.04
C ILE A 256 -14.79 -3.51 -3.87
N LYS A 257 -16.11 -3.41 -4.04
CA LYS A 257 -17.03 -2.91 -2.99
C LYS A 257 -17.10 -3.82 -1.78
N ASN A 258 -16.92 -5.12 -1.97
CA ASN A 258 -16.97 -6.11 -0.89
C ASN A 258 -15.63 -6.28 -0.17
N ASP A 259 -14.53 -5.69 -0.66
CA ASP A 259 -13.29 -5.62 0.10
C ASP A 259 -13.47 -4.67 1.30
N PRO A 260 -13.38 -5.14 2.56
CA PRO A 260 -13.67 -4.30 3.72
C PRO A 260 -12.74 -3.10 3.87
N TRP A 261 -11.48 -3.24 3.45
CA TRP A 261 -10.50 -2.17 3.55
C TRP A 261 -10.76 -1.09 2.50
N ILE A 262 -11.01 -1.47 1.25
CA ILE A 262 -11.35 -0.52 0.19
C ILE A 262 -12.68 0.17 0.50
N ALA A 263 -13.71 -0.58 0.87
CA ALA A 263 -15.03 -0.04 1.19
C ALA A 263 -14.98 0.98 2.34
N GLN A 264 -14.21 0.70 3.40
CA GLN A 264 -14.01 1.64 4.50
C GLN A 264 -13.39 2.95 4.02
N ASN A 265 -12.36 2.88 3.17
CA ASN A 265 -11.65 4.06 2.68
C ASN A 265 -12.47 4.90 1.71
N LEU A 266 -13.22 4.25 0.83
CA LEU A 266 -14.19 4.90 -0.05
C LEU A 266 -15.23 5.69 0.76
N ASN A 267 -15.77 5.08 1.82
CA ASN A 267 -16.71 5.76 2.73
C ASN A 267 -16.06 6.94 3.48
N LEU A 268 -14.81 6.80 3.93
CA LEU A 268 -14.04 7.90 4.55
C LEU A 268 -13.75 9.05 3.58
N ASP A 269 -13.62 8.76 2.28
CA ASP A 269 -13.49 9.77 1.23
C ASP A 269 -14.84 10.40 0.82
N GLY A 270 -15.96 9.89 1.34
CA GLY A 270 -17.32 10.32 0.98
C GLY A 270 -17.77 9.79 -0.39
N GLU A 271 -17.08 8.79 -0.93
CA GLU A 271 -17.33 8.17 -2.22
C GLU A 271 -18.01 6.82 -2.00
N ASN A 272 -19.34 6.76 -2.06
CA ASN A 272 -20.06 5.49 -1.85
C ASN A 272 -20.06 4.57 -3.09
N THR A 273 -19.50 5.04 -4.20
CA THR A 273 -19.49 4.29 -5.47
C THR A 273 -18.09 4.33 -6.07
N PRO A 274 -17.47 3.16 -6.37
CA PRO A 274 -16.32 3.10 -7.27
C PRO A 274 -16.68 3.81 -8.59
N PRO A 275 -15.70 4.38 -9.31
CA PRO A 275 -16.02 4.89 -10.63
C PRO A 275 -16.45 3.72 -11.52
N ALA A 276 -17.30 3.98 -12.52
CA ALA A 276 -17.50 2.98 -13.56
C ALA A 276 -16.15 2.66 -14.21
N THR A 277 -15.89 1.39 -14.49
CA THR A 277 -14.63 0.89 -15.07
C THR A 277 -14.28 1.55 -16.43
N ASP A 278 -15.22 2.28 -17.02
CA ASP A 278 -15.11 2.90 -18.35
C ASP A 278 -14.63 4.36 -18.35
N GLU A 279 -14.41 5.01 -17.20
CA GLU A 279 -14.04 6.43 -17.18
C GLU A 279 -12.53 6.70 -17.37
N THR A 280 -12.19 7.03 -18.62
CA THR A 280 -11.10 7.91 -19.10
C THR A 280 -9.71 7.73 -18.47
N THR A 281 -8.91 6.88 -19.11
CA THR A 281 -7.46 6.75 -18.88
C THR A 281 -6.75 8.07 -19.17
N THR A 282 -6.05 8.64 -18.18
CA THR A 282 -4.99 9.62 -18.45
C THR A 282 -3.77 8.83 -18.92
N THR A 283 -3.44 8.92 -20.20
CA THR A 283 -2.24 8.28 -20.75
C THR A 283 -1.01 8.86 -20.06
N LEU A 284 -0.16 8.01 -19.49
CA LEU A 284 1.18 8.42 -19.05
C LEU A 284 1.96 8.88 -20.29
N GLU A 285 2.12 10.19 -20.45
CA GLU A 285 2.91 10.77 -21.54
C GLU A 285 4.36 10.29 -21.41
N GLY A 286 4.76 9.36 -22.29
CA GLY A 286 6.08 8.72 -22.26
C GLY A 286 6.12 7.34 -22.89
N GLU A 287 4.97 6.70 -23.14
CA GLU A 287 4.92 5.46 -23.90
C GLU A 287 5.00 5.74 -25.41
N THR A 288 6.21 5.69 -25.95
CA THR A 288 6.41 5.59 -27.40
C THR A 288 5.97 4.19 -27.82
N THR A 289 4.70 4.01 -28.18
CA THR A 289 4.29 2.82 -28.92
C THR A 289 5.00 2.86 -30.27
N THR A 290 6.08 2.08 -30.40
CA THR A 290 6.74 1.88 -31.70
C THR A 290 5.79 1.05 -32.56
N THR A 291 4.87 1.72 -33.25
CA THR A 291 4.13 1.13 -34.36
C THR A 291 5.14 0.78 -35.43
N ILE A 292 5.40 -0.51 -35.62
CA ILE A 292 6.16 -1.00 -36.77
C ILE A 292 5.25 -0.81 -37.99
N GLU A 293 5.42 0.28 -38.72
CA GLU A 293 4.84 0.43 -40.06
C GLU A 293 5.35 -0.69 -40.96
N GLY A 294 4.45 -1.56 -41.43
CA GLY A 294 4.81 -2.59 -42.41
C GLY A 294 3.96 -3.85 -42.46
N GLN A 295 3.00 -4.06 -41.55
CA GLN A 295 2.13 -5.24 -41.61
C GLN A 295 0.78 -4.91 -42.27
N THR A 296 0.76 -4.98 -43.60
CA THR A 296 -0.46 -4.88 -44.41
C THR A 296 -1.37 -6.08 -44.11
N THR A 297 -2.43 -5.87 -43.34
CA THR A 297 -3.57 -6.80 -43.28
C THR A 297 -4.30 -6.77 -44.63
N ILE A 298 -4.19 -7.86 -45.39
CA ILE A 298 -4.99 -8.08 -46.60
C ILE A 298 -6.36 -8.61 -46.16
N PRO A 299 -7.48 -7.93 -46.45
CA PRO A 299 -8.81 -8.46 -46.19
C PRO A 299 -9.26 -9.37 -47.32
N GLY A 300 -9.65 -10.60 -46.96
CA GLY A 300 -10.69 -11.37 -47.65
C GLY A 300 -10.30 -12.09 -48.94
N ILE A 301 -9.92 -13.37 -48.83
CA ILE A 301 -10.28 -14.38 -49.85
C ILE A 301 -10.68 -15.65 -49.12
N GLY A 302 -11.97 -15.98 -49.20
CA GLY A 302 -12.51 -17.26 -48.76
C GLY A 302 -12.13 -18.40 -49.69
N GLY A 303 -12.07 -19.62 -49.12
CA GLY A 303 -12.02 -20.86 -49.88
C GLY A 303 -11.34 -21.99 -49.10
N PRO A 304 -11.98 -23.17 -48.97
CA PRO A 304 -11.36 -24.32 -48.34
C PRO A 304 -10.37 -24.96 -49.31
N ARG A 305 -9.08 -24.98 -48.97
CA ARG A 305 -8.07 -25.78 -49.66
C ARG A 305 -7.51 -26.84 -48.73
N THR A 306 -8.07 -28.04 -48.87
CA THR A 306 -7.39 -29.31 -48.60
C THR A 306 -6.10 -29.36 -49.42
N GLY A 307 -4.97 -29.49 -48.72
CA GLY A 307 -3.65 -29.55 -49.35
C GLY A 307 -2.61 -30.11 -48.40
N THR A 308 -2.57 -31.44 -48.29
CA THR A 308 -1.49 -32.22 -47.65
C THR A 308 -0.16 -31.89 -48.33
N THR A 309 0.79 -31.30 -47.60
CA THR A 309 2.20 -31.26 -48.03
C THR A 309 3.11 -31.64 -46.87
N THR A 310 3.54 -32.89 -46.93
CA THR A 310 4.72 -33.45 -46.25
C THR A 310 5.95 -32.60 -46.58
N ARG A 311 6.59 -32.01 -45.57
CA ARG A 311 7.96 -31.47 -45.68
C ARG A 311 8.90 -32.22 -44.75
N THR A 312 9.90 -32.80 -45.40
CA THR A 312 11.09 -33.47 -44.88
C THR A 312 11.89 -32.59 -43.91
N PRO A 313 12.48 -33.14 -42.84
CA PRO A 313 13.36 -32.40 -41.94
C PRO A 313 14.74 -32.20 -42.58
N THR A 314 15.18 -30.94 -42.69
CA THR A 314 16.55 -30.60 -43.08
C THR A 314 17.42 -30.44 -41.83
N THR A 315 18.28 -31.41 -41.61
CA THR A 315 19.37 -31.40 -40.63
C THR A 315 20.38 -30.31 -41.00
N ARG A 316 20.61 -29.33 -40.12
CA ARG A 316 21.66 -28.31 -40.30
C ARG A 316 22.63 -28.30 -39.12
N GLY A 317 23.80 -28.89 -39.37
CA GLY A 317 25.12 -28.27 -39.18
C GLY A 317 25.49 -27.73 -37.80
N ASN A 318 26.14 -28.60 -37.04
CA ASN A 318 27.10 -28.35 -35.98
C ASN A 318 28.35 -27.55 -36.47
N SER A 319 28.85 -26.60 -35.67
CA SER A 319 30.28 -26.32 -35.39
C SER A 319 30.53 -24.84 -35.03
N GLY A 320 30.99 -24.61 -33.79
CA GLY A 320 31.39 -23.29 -33.30
C GLY A 320 31.93 -23.39 -31.87
N GLY A 321 33.03 -24.12 -31.69
CA GLY A 321 33.74 -24.20 -30.41
C GLY A 321 34.45 -22.88 -30.11
N GLY A 322 33.92 -22.12 -29.15
CA GLY A 322 34.62 -21.00 -28.53
C GLY A 322 35.55 -21.51 -27.42
N THR A 323 36.82 -21.15 -27.50
CA THR A 323 37.82 -21.39 -26.46
C THR A 323 37.48 -20.62 -25.18
N PRO A 324 37.64 -21.23 -23.99
CA PRO A 324 37.40 -20.54 -22.72
C PRO A 324 38.48 -19.48 -22.44
N PRO A 325 38.13 -18.38 -21.75
CA PRO A 325 39.08 -17.34 -21.36
C PRO A 325 40.08 -17.82 -20.30
N PRO A 326 41.29 -17.23 -20.24
CA PRO A 326 42.30 -17.57 -19.26
C PRO A 326 41.89 -17.16 -17.83
N PRO A 327 42.38 -17.88 -16.80
CA PRO A 327 42.09 -17.56 -15.40
C PRO A 327 42.76 -16.25 -14.97
N PRO A 328 42.17 -15.52 -13.99
CA PRO A 328 42.75 -14.30 -13.45
C PRO A 328 44.06 -14.57 -12.68
N PRO A 329 45.00 -13.61 -12.66
CA PRO A 329 46.22 -13.71 -11.86
C PRO A 329 45.88 -13.74 -10.37
N GLY A 330 46.58 -14.61 -9.63
CA GLY A 330 46.41 -14.76 -8.19
C GLY A 330 46.88 -13.53 -7.39
N PRO A 331 46.41 -13.37 -6.14
CA PRO A 331 46.82 -12.28 -5.27
C PRO A 331 48.31 -12.44 -4.88
N GLY A 332 49.07 -11.37 -5.04
CA GLY A 332 50.43 -11.21 -4.49
C GLY A 332 50.41 -10.51 -3.14
#